data_AF-A0A959IGJ1-F1
#
_entry.id   AF-A0A959IGJ1-F1
#
_cell.length_a   1.000
_cell.length_b   1.000
_cell.length_c   1.000
_cell.angle_alpha   90.00
_cell.angle_beta   90.00
_cell.angle_gamma   90.00
#
_symmetry.space_group_name_H-M   'P 1'
#
loop_
_entity.id
_entity.type
_entity.pdbx_description
1 polymer ?
#
loop_
_entity_poly.entity_id
_entity_poly.type
_entity_poly.pdbx_seq_one_letter_code
_entity_poly.pdbx_strand_id
1 'polypeptide(L)'
;MLRNLLLIFFPFIFFTCVQPAKLIEQGEYARALKISSTQLRHGRIKATELATLETSFFLLTKQDSQRVADLQATGQPEVWPEIFQLAGQIDRRQEEVYALLQELSGSEYYPNIIFYPAKALVEEAAEKSALYHYANAQEFIPSGRAGDRLLARQAYDELIKSLYYVPAFKDAKSLSEEMRELGTTHLLLNPIAHPRWDTFHPWAVDNLLWGHDFPERLGWLIVYLEPGTAPKIDCEADFYFSTLSVSSNRESRSTCTSTKEVEDGYIIKKVWSEKDSAYVEVKEIKYTTVSGTITTIQQEKDAEASLRFTVIDADTYEPLSTDHLWGNADWSNEYSEQSGDSRALPGSCSTVAGTCSMYPFDGSLLSEAVSNLRWSFWRKLQEAEHY
;
A
#
# COMPACT_ATOMS: atom_id res chain seq x y z
N MET A 1 12.29 -55.72 4.59
CA MET A 1 11.05 -55.00 4.24
C MET A 1 11.41 -53.58 3.80
N LEU A 2 10.64 -53.09 2.83
CA LEU A 2 10.66 -51.83 2.07
C LEU A 2 11.42 -50.64 2.69
N ARG A 3 12.35 -49.97 1.99
CA ARG A 3 12.21 -49.07 0.81
C ARG A 3 11.58 -47.72 1.19
N ASN A 4 12.41 -46.67 1.22
CA ASN A 4 12.01 -45.30 0.89
C ASN A 4 13.23 -44.55 0.33
N LEU A 5 13.32 -44.55 -1.01
CA LEU A 5 14.24 -43.75 -1.79
C LEU A 5 13.56 -42.40 -2.02
N LEU A 6 14.11 -41.33 -1.42
CA LEU A 6 13.56 -39.98 -1.50
C LEU A 6 13.97 -39.37 -2.85
N LEU A 7 13.04 -39.39 -3.81
CA LEU A 7 13.20 -38.79 -5.14
C LEU A 7 13.12 -37.27 -5.02
N ILE A 8 14.27 -36.61 -5.16
CA ILE A 8 14.39 -35.16 -5.29
C ILE A 8 13.87 -34.77 -6.68
N PHE A 9 12.68 -34.15 -6.71
CA PHE A 9 12.05 -33.61 -7.90
C PHE A 9 12.74 -32.28 -8.25
N PHE A 10 13.74 -32.33 -9.12
CA PHE A 10 14.38 -31.14 -9.68
C PHE A 10 13.46 -30.55 -10.75
N PRO A 11 12.96 -29.31 -10.62
CA PRO A 11 12.10 -28.71 -11.63
C PRO A 11 12.94 -28.49 -12.89
N PHE A 12 12.69 -29.32 -13.90
CA PHE A 12 13.27 -29.19 -15.22
C PHE A 12 12.66 -27.95 -15.87
N ILE A 13 13.34 -26.80 -15.76
CA ILE A 13 12.97 -25.59 -16.51
C ILE A 13 13.29 -25.90 -17.98
N PHE A 14 12.27 -26.33 -18.70
CA PHE A 14 12.34 -26.46 -20.16
C PHE A 14 12.47 -25.06 -20.76
N PHE A 15 13.70 -24.63 -21.03
CA PHE A 15 13.96 -23.58 -22.01
C PHE A 15 13.61 -24.15 -23.39
N THR A 16 12.33 -24.14 -23.75
CA THR A 16 11.95 -24.44 -25.13
C THR A 16 12.55 -23.35 -26.01
N CYS A 17 13.49 -23.70 -26.87
CA CYS A 17 13.87 -22.88 -28.01
C CYS A 17 12.62 -22.67 -28.88
N VAL A 18 11.88 -21.60 -28.61
CA VAL A 18 10.72 -21.23 -29.40
C VAL A 18 11.22 -20.82 -30.77
N GLN A 19 10.84 -21.58 -31.80
CA GLN A 19 11.17 -21.26 -33.17
C GLN A 19 10.31 -20.06 -33.60
N PRO A 20 10.90 -18.90 -33.96
CA PRO A 20 10.14 -17.68 -34.19
C PRO A 20 9.09 -17.79 -35.32
N ALA A 21 9.35 -18.61 -36.33
CA ALA A 21 8.38 -18.90 -37.41
C ALA A 21 7.07 -19.51 -36.89
N LYS A 22 7.13 -20.37 -35.86
CA LYS A 22 5.94 -20.99 -35.27
C LYS A 22 5.06 -19.98 -34.52
N LEU A 23 5.67 -18.92 -33.99
CA LEU A 23 4.92 -17.83 -33.34
C LEU A 23 4.08 -17.03 -34.35
N ILE A 24 4.57 -16.89 -35.59
CA ILE A 24 3.81 -16.23 -36.66
C ILE A 24 2.57 -17.07 -37.02
N GLU A 25 2.71 -18.40 -37.13
CA GLU A 25 1.57 -19.29 -37.37
C GLU A 25 0.53 -19.24 -36.25
N GLN A 26 0.96 -18.97 -35.03
CA GLN A 26 0.11 -18.84 -33.84
C GLN A 26 -0.51 -17.44 -33.68
N GLY A 27 -0.21 -16.49 -34.57
CA GLY A 27 -0.67 -15.10 -34.47
C GLY A 27 0.06 -14.26 -33.42
N GLU A 28 1.14 -14.78 -32.81
CA GLU A 28 1.95 -14.07 -31.81
C GLU A 28 2.99 -13.14 -32.46
N TYR A 29 2.55 -12.23 -33.33
CA TYR A 29 3.45 -11.40 -34.15
C TYR A 29 4.37 -10.50 -33.33
N ALA A 30 3.86 -9.87 -32.25
CA ALA A 30 4.68 -9.02 -31.38
C ALA A 30 5.82 -9.82 -30.70
N ARG A 31 5.54 -11.06 -30.29
CA ARG A 31 6.54 -11.93 -29.68
C ARG A 31 7.55 -12.43 -30.71
N ALA A 32 7.07 -12.81 -31.90
CA ALA A 32 7.92 -13.19 -33.02
C ALA A 32 8.90 -12.05 -33.36
N LEU A 33 8.40 -10.82 -33.50
CA LEU A 33 9.18 -9.62 -33.77
C LEU A 33 10.24 -9.38 -32.70
N LYS A 34 9.85 -9.43 -31.43
CA LYS A 34 10.77 -9.23 -30.30
C LYS A 34 11.91 -10.25 -30.33
N ILE A 35 11.59 -11.54 -30.51
CA ILE A 35 12.60 -12.61 -30.51
C ILE A 35 13.53 -12.47 -31.71
N SER A 36 13.01 -12.25 -32.92
CA SER A 36 13.86 -12.05 -34.10
C SER A 36 14.75 -10.82 -33.96
N SER A 37 14.24 -9.71 -33.43
CA SER A 37 15.03 -8.50 -33.17
C SER A 37 16.16 -8.77 -32.18
N THR A 38 15.89 -9.47 -31.07
CA THR A 38 16.93 -9.84 -30.10
C THR A 38 17.98 -10.77 -30.70
N GLN A 39 17.58 -11.75 -31.52
CA GLN A 39 18.51 -12.67 -32.16
C GLN A 39 19.42 -11.95 -33.16
N LEU A 40 18.88 -11.03 -33.96
CA LEU A 40 19.64 -10.22 -34.91
C LEU A 40 20.64 -9.30 -34.19
N ARG A 41 20.23 -8.64 -33.09
CA ARG A 41 21.13 -7.82 -32.24
C ARG A 41 22.30 -8.62 -31.66
N HIS A 42 22.09 -9.89 -31.34
CA HIS A 42 23.14 -10.79 -30.85
C HIS A 42 23.99 -11.42 -31.98
N GLY A 43 23.92 -10.89 -33.21
CA GLY A 43 24.76 -11.33 -34.32
C GLY A 43 24.27 -12.59 -35.03
N ARG A 44 23.07 -13.09 -34.73
CA ARG A 44 22.47 -14.25 -35.43
C ARG A 44 21.80 -13.80 -36.74
N ILE A 45 22.61 -13.28 -37.66
CA ILE A 45 22.16 -12.77 -38.95
C ILE A 45 22.01 -13.92 -39.94
N LYS A 46 20.78 -14.42 -40.07
CA LYS A 46 20.42 -15.58 -40.91
C LYS A 46 19.10 -15.28 -41.63
N ALA A 47 18.91 -15.87 -42.79
CA ALA A 47 17.73 -15.64 -43.63
C ALA A 47 16.40 -15.90 -42.90
N THR A 48 16.35 -16.91 -42.02
CA THR A 48 15.15 -17.26 -41.26
C THR A 48 14.76 -16.18 -40.24
N GLU A 49 15.72 -15.56 -39.58
CA GLU A 49 15.55 -14.53 -38.56
C GLU A 49 15.18 -13.19 -39.21
N LEU A 50 15.80 -12.87 -40.35
CA LEU A 50 15.43 -11.72 -41.18
C LEU A 50 13.99 -11.85 -41.72
N ALA A 51 13.64 -13.01 -42.29
CA ALA A 51 12.28 -13.26 -42.79
C ALA A 51 11.24 -13.23 -41.66
N THR A 52 11.59 -13.72 -40.46
CA THR A 52 10.72 -13.61 -39.28
C THR A 52 10.53 -12.14 -38.89
N LEU A 53 11.60 -11.34 -38.84
CA LEU A 53 11.53 -9.91 -38.54
C LEU A 53 10.60 -9.20 -39.51
N GLU A 54 10.82 -9.37 -40.81
CA GLU A 54 10.01 -8.75 -41.87
C GLU A 54 8.54 -9.14 -41.77
N THR A 55 8.27 -10.44 -41.70
CA THR A 55 6.90 -10.98 -41.69
C THR A 55 6.15 -10.56 -40.44
N SER A 56 6.77 -10.67 -39.26
CA SER A 56 6.15 -10.30 -37.99
C SER A 56 5.91 -8.79 -37.89
N PHE A 57 6.86 -7.96 -38.35
CA PHE A 57 6.70 -6.52 -38.43
C PHE A 57 5.55 -6.11 -39.36
N PHE A 58 5.50 -6.70 -40.56
CA PHE A 58 4.46 -6.42 -41.55
C PHE A 58 3.08 -6.81 -41.02
N LEU A 59 2.92 -8.05 -40.53
CA LEU A 59 1.63 -8.55 -40.06
C LEU A 59 1.12 -7.77 -38.85
N LEU A 60 1.99 -7.44 -37.90
CA LEU A 60 1.62 -6.65 -36.74
C LEU A 60 1.24 -5.21 -37.13
N THR A 61 2.00 -4.58 -38.03
CA THR A 61 1.68 -3.24 -38.55
C THR A 61 0.41 -3.21 -39.39
N LYS A 62 0.13 -4.28 -40.12
CA LYS A 62 -1.12 -4.46 -40.86
C LYS A 62 -2.31 -4.62 -39.90
N GLN A 63 -2.15 -5.40 -38.84
CA GLN A 63 -3.20 -5.59 -37.84
C GLN A 63 -3.57 -4.26 -37.16
N ASP A 64 -2.57 -3.52 -36.68
CA ASP A 64 -2.80 -2.24 -36.01
C ASP A 64 -3.37 -1.20 -36.99
N SER A 65 -2.85 -1.12 -38.21
CA SER A 65 -3.35 -0.15 -39.22
C SER A 65 -4.77 -0.49 -39.71
N GLN A 66 -5.14 -1.77 -39.79
CA GLN A 66 -6.53 -2.16 -40.05
C GLN A 66 -7.45 -1.72 -38.91
N ARG A 67 -7.04 -1.92 -37.65
CA ARG A 67 -7.81 -1.45 -36.50
C ARG A 67 -8.00 0.07 -36.52
N VAL A 68 -6.95 0.82 -36.86
CA VAL A 68 -7.04 2.28 -37.06
C VAL A 68 -8.07 2.61 -38.14
N ALA A 69 -8.02 1.94 -39.30
CA ALA A 69 -8.96 2.18 -40.39
C ALA A 69 -10.41 1.86 -39.98
N ASP A 70 -10.63 0.75 -39.26
CA ASP A 70 -11.95 0.36 -38.75
C ASP A 70 -12.50 1.40 -37.76
N LEU A 71 -11.66 1.91 -36.87
CA LEU A 71 -12.03 2.98 -35.92
C LEU A 71 -12.37 4.29 -36.65
N GLN A 72 -11.54 4.71 -37.60
CA GLN A 72 -11.79 5.91 -38.40
C GLN A 72 -13.10 5.81 -39.19
N ALA A 73 -13.43 4.62 -39.71
CA ALA A 73 -14.67 4.38 -40.45
C ALA A 73 -15.94 4.57 -39.61
N THR A 74 -15.86 4.50 -38.27
CA THR A 74 -17.01 4.77 -37.40
C THR A 74 -17.44 6.24 -37.42
N GLY A 75 -16.51 7.16 -37.72
CA GLY A 75 -16.75 8.60 -37.65
C GLY A 75 -16.96 9.17 -36.24
N GLN A 76 -16.79 8.35 -35.19
CA GLN A 76 -17.04 8.72 -33.80
C GLN A 76 -15.85 9.47 -33.19
N PRO A 77 -16.04 10.63 -32.53
CA PRO A 77 -14.95 11.35 -31.87
C PRO A 77 -14.27 10.59 -30.73
N GLU A 78 -15.01 9.74 -30.01
CA GLU A 78 -14.52 8.99 -28.85
C GLU A 78 -13.46 7.93 -29.19
N VAL A 79 -13.27 7.61 -30.47
CA VAL A 79 -12.28 6.61 -30.92
C VAL A 79 -10.87 7.17 -31.06
N TRP A 80 -10.71 8.50 -31.13
CA TRP A 80 -9.40 9.13 -31.36
C TRP A 80 -8.37 8.83 -30.26
N PRO A 81 -8.73 8.77 -28.96
CA PRO A 81 -7.83 8.29 -27.92
C PRO A 81 -7.24 6.89 -28.20
N GLU A 82 -8.04 5.95 -28.70
CA GLU A 82 -7.58 4.60 -29.07
C GLU A 82 -6.67 4.65 -30.30
N ILE A 83 -7.04 5.43 -31.32
CA ILE A 83 -6.21 5.64 -32.51
C ILE A 83 -4.84 6.21 -32.13
N PHE A 84 -4.79 7.19 -31.21
CA PHE A 84 -3.52 7.76 -30.73
C PHE A 84 -2.63 6.70 -30.09
N GLN A 85 -3.19 5.81 -29.26
CA GLN A 85 -2.44 4.71 -28.64
C GLN A 85 -1.89 3.74 -29.70
N LEU A 86 -2.71 3.33 -30.67
CA LEU A 86 -2.30 2.44 -31.76
C LEU A 86 -1.23 3.10 -32.64
N ALA A 87 -1.41 4.36 -33.00
CA ALA A 87 -0.44 5.13 -33.78
C ALA A 87 0.91 5.21 -33.08
N GLY A 88 0.92 5.49 -31.77
CA GLY A 88 2.15 5.51 -30.96
C GLY A 88 2.78 4.12 -30.76
N GLN A 89 2.00 3.04 -30.76
CA GLN A 89 2.54 1.67 -30.77
C GLN A 89 3.21 1.34 -32.10
N ILE A 90 2.58 1.69 -33.22
CA ILE A 90 3.17 1.55 -34.54
C ILE A 90 4.48 2.37 -34.59
N ASP A 91 4.45 3.65 -34.23
CA ASP A 91 5.61 4.53 -34.33
C ASP A 91 6.81 4.03 -33.51
N ARG A 92 6.60 3.69 -32.23
CA ARG A 92 7.67 3.11 -31.38
C ARG A 92 8.26 1.85 -31.97
N ARG A 93 7.41 0.94 -32.49
CA ARG A 93 7.88 -0.29 -33.15
C ARG A 93 8.74 0.04 -34.38
N GLN A 94 8.37 1.06 -35.16
CA GLN A 94 9.14 1.50 -36.32
C GLN A 94 10.49 2.06 -35.91
N GLU A 95 10.56 2.86 -34.84
CA GLU A 95 11.81 3.40 -34.32
C GLU A 95 12.76 2.29 -33.83
N GLU A 96 12.23 1.30 -33.11
CA GLU A 96 13.01 0.14 -32.65
C GLU A 96 13.58 -0.69 -33.81
N VAL A 97 12.77 -0.93 -34.84
CA VAL A 97 13.21 -1.65 -36.04
C VAL A 97 14.19 -0.80 -36.84
N TYR A 98 13.94 0.50 -37.02
CA TYR A 98 14.85 1.40 -37.71
C TYR A 98 16.23 1.43 -37.04
N ALA A 99 16.29 1.52 -35.71
CA ALA A 99 17.55 1.44 -34.98
C ALA A 99 18.29 0.11 -35.22
N LEU A 100 17.56 -1.01 -35.21
CA LEU A 100 18.13 -2.32 -35.56
C LEU A 100 18.67 -2.35 -37.00
N LEU A 101 17.95 -1.76 -37.96
CA LEU A 101 18.40 -1.70 -39.35
C LEU A 101 19.71 -0.92 -39.51
N GLN A 102 19.92 0.14 -38.72
CA GLN A 102 21.19 0.88 -38.70
C GLN A 102 22.34 0.02 -38.13
N GLU A 103 22.09 -0.79 -37.09
CA GLU A 103 23.08 -1.74 -36.56
C GLU A 103 23.47 -2.81 -37.60
N LEU A 104 22.56 -3.16 -38.50
CA LEU A 104 22.77 -4.16 -39.56
C LEU A 104 23.36 -3.58 -40.85
N SER A 105 23.59 -2.28 -40.97
CA SER A 105 23.91 -1.60 -42.25
C SER A 105 25.27 -1.98 -42.89
N GLY A 106 26.04 -2.88 -42.29
CA GLY A 106 27.26 -3.49 -42.86
C GLY A 106 27.16 -4.99 -43.15
N SER A 107 25.98 -5.58 -42.96
CA SER A 107 25.69 -6.98 -43.26
C SER A 107 25.49 -7.20 -44.76
N GLU A 108 25.86 -8.38 -45.27
CA GLU A 108 25.54 -8.83 -46.63
C GLU A 108 24.01 -8.98 -46.85
N TYR A 109 23.26 -9.16 -45.77
CA TYR A 109 21.81 -9.34 -45.77
C TYR A 109 21.12 -8.18 -45.06
N TYR A 110 20.21 -7.49 -45.76
CA TYR A 110 19.45 -6.35 -45.25
C TYR A 110 17.95 -6.60 -45.39
N PRO A 111 17.15 -6.49 -44.33
CA PRO A 111 15.72 -6.76 -44.43
C PRO A 111 14.96 -5.65 -45.17
N ASN A 112 13.94 -6.04 -45.94
CA ASN A 112 13.05 -5.13 -46.65
C ASN A 112 11.85 -4.76 -45.77
N ILE A 113 11.87 -3.56 -45.19
CA ILE A 113 10.85 -3.07 -44.26
C ILE A 113 10.07 -1.92 -44.91
N ILE A 114 8.73 -2.04 -44.94
CA ILE A 114 7.81 -0.99 -45.39
C ILE A 114 7.23 -0.30 -44.15
N PHE A 115 7.59 0.97 -43.95
CA PHE A 115 7.09 1.77 -42.83
C PHE A 115 5.71 2.39 -43.15
N TYR A 116 4.86 2.39 -42.13
CA TYR A 116 3.59 3.09 -42.06
C TYR A 116 3.82 4.57 -41.68
N PRO A 117 3.01 5.52 -42.19
CA PRO A 117 3.10 6.95 -41.86
C PRO A 117 2.58 7.25 -40.44
N ALA A 118 3.17 6.62 -39.43
CA ALA A 118 2.70 6.65 -38.04
C ALA A 118 2.83 8.03 -37.40
N LYS A 119 3.90 8.79 -37.68
CA LYS A 119 4.11 10.13 -37.07
C LYS A 119 3.00 11.11 -37.40
N ALA A 120 2.62 11.21 -38.67
CA ALA A 120 1.50 12.05 -39.09
C ALA A 120 0.17 11.61 -38.45
N LEU A 121 -0.04 10.29 -38.32
CA LEU A 121 -1.22 9.76 -37.63
C LEU A 121 -1.22 10.07 -36.13
N VAL A 122 -0.06 10.03 -35.46
CA VAL A 122 0.08 10.40 -34.05
C VAL A 122 -0.29 11.86 -33.85
N GLU A 123 0.24 12.77 -34.67
CA GLU A 123 -0.07 14.20 -34.62
C GLU A 123 -1.57 14.45 -34.85
N GLU A 124 -2.15 13.85 -35.89
CA GLU A 124 -3.60 13.95 -36.18
C GLU A 124 -4.45 13.42 -35.02
N ALA A 125 -4.11 12.25 -34.49
CA ALA A 125 -4.85 11.63 -33.41
C ALA A 125 -4.71 12.39 -32.09
N ALA A 126 -3.56 13.04 -31.84
CA ALA A 126 -3.37 13.92 -30.69
C ALA A 126 -4.33 15.12 -30.76
N GLU A 127 -4.34 15.83 -31.88
CA GLU A 127 -5.21 17.00 -32.08
C GLU A 127 -6.69 16.62 -31.96
N LYS A 128 -7.10 15.50 -32.54
CA LYS A 128 -8.50 15.05 -32.48
C LYS A 128 -8.90 14.52 -31.11
N SER A 129 -7.99 13.86 -30.38
CA SER A 129 -8.23 13.44 -29.00
C SER A 129 -8.33 14.65 -28.07
N ALA A 130 -7.46 15.64 -28.24
CA ALA A 130 -7.53 16.90 -27.52
C ALA A 130 -8.87 17.61 -27.78
N LEU A 131 -9.28 17.70 -29.04
CA LEU A 131 -10.56 18.30 -29.42
C LEU A 131 -11.76 17.56 -28.80
N TYR A 132 -11.75 16.23 -28.81
CA TYR A 132 -12.82 15.42 -28.21
C TYR A 132 -12.99 15.71 -26.72
N HIS A 133 -11.91 15.63 -25.95
CA HIS A 133 -11.95 15.90 -24.52
C HIS A 133 -12.28 17.37 -24.21
N TYR A 134 -11.73 18.30 -24.98
CA TYR A 134 -12.09 19.71 -24.84
C TYR A 134 -13.58 19.93 -25.08
N ALA A 135 -14.17 19.31 -26.11
CA ALA A 135 -15.59 19.43 -26.39
C ALA A 135 -16.44 18.87 -25.25
N ASN A 136 -16.08 17.72 -24.68
CA ASN A 136 -16.76 17.17 -23.50
C ASN A 136 -16.69 18.14 -22.30
N ALA A 137 -15.54 18.75 -22.05
CA ALA A 137 -15.41 19.74 -20.98
C ALA A 137 -16.36 20.93 -21.17
N GLN A 138 -16.56 21.40 -22.41
CA GLN A 138 -17.47 22.51 -22.71
C GLN A 138 -18.93 22.21 -22.34
N GLU A 139 -19.35 20.94 -22.32
CA GLU A 139 -20.69 20.54 -21.88
C GLU A 139 -20.88 20.72 -20.36
N PHE A 140 -19.80 20.59 -19.58
CA PHE A 140 -19.83 20.64 -18.12
C PHE A 140 -19.53 22.02 -17.54
N ILE A 141 -18.70 22.82 -18.22
CA ILE A 141 -18.28 24.16 -17.78
C ILE A 141 -19.45 25.08 -17.38
N PRO A 142 -20.56 25.18 -18.16
CA PRO A 142 -21.67 26.07 -17.80
C PRO A 142 -22.28 25.75 -16.43
N SER A 143 -22.47 24.46 -16.13
CA SER A 143 -23.00 24.03 -14.83
C SER A 143 -21.98 24.19 -13.71
N GLY A 144 -20.70 23.93 -13.98
CA GLY A 144 -19.61 24.22 -13.04
C GLY A 144 -19.58 25.69 -12.62
N ARG A 145 -19.72 26.61 -13.59
CA ARG A 145 -19.84 28.06 -13.35
C ARG A 145 -21.13 28.45 -12.61
N ALA A 146 -22.18 27.64 -12.72
CA ALA A 146 -23.44 27.83 -12.00
C ALA A 146 -23.39 27.30 -10.54
N GLY A 147 -22.27 26.68 -10.13
CA GLY A 147 -22.06 26.18 -8.78
C GLY A 147 -22.13 24.66 -8.62
N ASP A 148 -22.33 23.89 -9.70
CA ASP A 148 -22.26 22.43 -9.65
C ASP A 148 -20.80 21.97 -9.58
N ARG A 149 -20.30 21.77 -8.35
CA ARG A 149 -18.90 21.37 -8.10
C ARG A 149 -18.57 20.04 -8.79
N LEU A 150 -19.48 19.08 -8.86
CA LEU A 150 -19.23 17.79 -9.50
C LEU A 150 -19.00 17.96 -11.00
N LEU A 151 -19.81 18.77 -11.66
CA LEU A 151 -19.63 19.07 -13.08
C LEU A 151 -18.38 19.92 -13.34
N ALA A 152 -17.99 20.82 -12.43
CA ALA A 152 -16.69 21.49 -12.50
C ALA A 152 -15.51 20.48 -12.46
N ARG A 153 -15.58 19.46 -11.60
CA ARG A 153 -14.56 18.39 -11.54
C ARG A 153 -14.50 17.57 -12.82
N GLN A 154 -15.66 17.21 -13.38
CA GLN A 154 -15.72 16.51 -14.66
C GLN A 154 -15.13 17.35 -15.80
N ALA A 155 -15.44 18.65 -15.85
CA ALA A 155 -14.83 19.58 -16.80
C ALA A 155 -13.31 19.62 -16.64
N TYR A 156 -12.80 19.74 -15.42
CA TYR A 156 -11.37 19.72 -15.12
C TYR A 156 -10.70 18.45 -15.66
N ASP A 157 -11.26 17.27 -15.35
CA ASP A 157 -10.69 15.99 -15.77
C ASP A 157 -10.60 15.87 -17.29
N GLU A 158 -11.64 16.29 -18.01
CA GLU A 158 -11.64 16.33 -19.47
C GLU A 158 -10.62 17.34 -20.02
N LEU A 159 -10.47 18.52 -19.41
CA LEU A 159 -9.45 19.50 -19.81
C LEU A 159 -8.02 18.98 -19.59
N ILE A 160 -7.76 18.29 -18.48
CA ILE A 160 -6.46 17.65 -18.22
C ILE A 160 -6.18 16.57 -19.27
N LYS A 161 -7.17 15.76 -19.65
CA LYS A 161 -7.03 14.80 -20.75
C LYS A 161 -6.75 15.51 -22.08
N SER A 162 -7.42 16.63 -22.38
CA SER A 162 -7.12 17.43 -23.57
C SER A 162 -5.66 17.90 -23.60
N LEU A 163 -5.16 18.42 -22.47
CA LEU A 163 -3.80 18.94 -22.33
C LEU A 163 -2.73 17.83 -22.36
N TYR A 164 -3.09 16.60 -21.98
CA TYR A 164 -2.21 15.44 -22.14
C TYR A 164 -1.86 15.18 -23.60
N TYR A 165 -2.84 15.30 -24.51
CA TYR A 165 -2.60 15.12 -25.94
C TYR A 165 -1.92 16.33 -26.58
N VAL A 166 -2.38 17.55 -26.25
CA VAL A 166 -1.82 18.80 -26.79
C VAL A 166 -1.65 19.82 -25.65
N PRO A 167 -0.43 20.05 -25.13
CA PRO A 167 -0.22 20.88 -23.93
C PRO A 167 -0.65 22.35 -24.04
N ALA A 168 -0.75 22.89 -25.25
CA ALA A 168 -1.17 24.26 -25.52
C ALA A 168 -2.52 24.31 -26.29
N PHE A 169 -3.41 23.34 -26.03
CA PHE A 169 -4.69 23.25 -26.73
C PHE A 169 -5.63 24.38 -26.32
N LYS A 170 -5.75 25.39 -27.20
CA LYS A 170 -6.67 26.54 -27.01
C LYS A 170 -6.46 27.20 -25.63
N ASP A 171 -7.55 27.43 -24.91
CA ASP A 171 -7.62 27.97 -23.55
C ASP A 171 -7.78 26.88 -22.48
N ALA A 172 -7.58 25.60 -22.82
CA ALA A 172 -7.85 24.48 -21.91
C ALA A 172 -7.12 24.57 -20.56
N LYS A 173 -5.90 25.14 -20.56
CA LYS A 173 -5.13 25.39 -19.33
C LYS A 173 -5.81 26.40 -18.41
N SER A 174 -6.26 27.53 -18.96
CA SER A 174 -6.97 28.55 -18.17
C SER A 174 -8.28 28.01 -17.65
N LEU A 175 -9.01 27.26 -18.48
CA LEU A 175 -10.28 26.66 -18.07
C LEU A 175 -10.08 25.59 -17.01
N SER A 176 -8.99 24.80 -17.06
CA SER A 176 -8.76 23.78 -16.04
C SER A 176 -8.40 24.42 -14.70
N GLU A 177 -7.62 25.49 -14.68
CA GLU A 177 -7.37 26.28 -13.48
C GLU A 177 -8.69 26.84 -12.89
N GLU A 178 -9.57 27.40 -13.74
CA GLU A 178 -10.90 27.88 -13.31
C GLU A 178 -11.77 26.75 -12.74
N MET A 179 -11.90 25.64 -13.45
CA MET A 179 -12.72 24.49 -13.03
C MET A 179 -12.14 23.82 -11.78
N ARG A 180 -10.82 23.89 -11.59
CA ARG A 180 -10.16 23.39 -10.38
C ARG A 180 -10.60 24.17 -9.15
N GLU A 181 -10.63 25.49 -9.25
CA GLU A 181 -11.08 26.36 -8.16
C GLU A 181 -12.58 26.17 -7.91
N LEU A 182 -13.42 26.19 -8.95
CA LEU A 182 -14.88 26.00 -8.81
C LEU A 182 -15.26 24.61 -8.27
N GLY A 183 -14.48 23.58 -8.61
CA GLY A 183 -14.70 22.21 -8.11
C GLY A 183 -14.15 21.97 -6.71
N THR A 184 -13.36 22.88 -6.15
CA THR A 184 -12.76 22.72 -4.82
C THR A 184 -13.78 23.05 -3.73
N THR A 185 -13.89 22.17 -2.73
CA THR A 185 -14.64 22.43 -1.49
C THR A 185 -13.69 23.04 -0.46
N HIS A 186 -14.08 24.16 0.14
CA HIS A 186 -13.31 24.84 1.18
C HIS A 186 -13.90 24.54 2.56
N LEU A 187 -13.12 23.88 3.42
CA LEU A 187 -13.54 23.45 4.74
C LEU A 187 -12.75 24.16 5.83
N LEU A 188 -13.45 24.76 6.80
CA LEU A 188 -12.85 25.28 8.03
C LEU A 188 -12.90 24.20 9.11
N LEU A 189 -11.74 23.82 9.64
CA LEU A 189 -11.62 22.81 10.68
C LEU A 189 -11.53 23.48 12.06
N ASN A 190 -12.51 23.20 12.91
CA ASN A 190 -12.72 23.85 14.19
C ASN A 190 -12.55 22.85 15.36
N PRO A 191 -11.39 22.85 16.05
CA PRO A 191 -11.26 22.15 17.31
C PRO A 191 -12.06 22.88 18.40
N ILE A 192 -13.06 22.23 18.98
CA ILE A 192 -13.92 22.82 20.03
C ILE A 192 -13.75 22.12 21.38
N ALA A 193 -14.16 22.80 22.45
CA ALA A 193 -14.24 22.20 23.78
C ALA A 193 -15.34 21.14 23.86
N HIS A 194 -15.19 20.18 24.77
CA HIS A 194 -16.22 19.15 24.95
C HIS A 194 -17.56 19.79 25.39
N PRO A 195 -18.68 19.60 24.66
CA PRO A 195 -19.92 20.34 24.90
C PRO A 195 -20.51 20.20 26.32
N ARG A 196 -20.27 19.06 26.98
CA ARG A 196 -20.78 18.78 28.34
C ARG A 196 -19.83 19.20 29.48
N TRP A 197 -18.52 19.16 29.25
CA TRP A 197 -17.51 19.29 30.30
C TRP A 197 -16.67 20.56 30.15
N ASP A 198 -16.82 21.26 29.03
CA ASP A 198 -16.08 22.47 28.68
C ASP A 198 -14.55 22.29 28.74
N THR A 199 -14.10 21.06 28.48
CA THR A 199 -12.68 20.67 28.47
C THR A 199 -12.12 20.72 27.06
N PHE A 200 -11.02 21.45 26.89
CA PHE A 200 -10.25 21.54 25.66
C PHE A 200 -8.85 20.96 25.87
N HIS A 201 -8.36 20.14 24.92
CA HIS A 201 -7.07 19.45 25.02
C HIS A 201 -6.15 19.86 23.86
N PRO A 202 -5.43 21.00 23.95
CA PRO A 202 -4.56 21.50 22.88
C PRO A 202 -3.54 20.47 22.40
N TRP A 203 -2.88 19.76 23.32
CA TRP A 203 -1.87 18.75 22.99
C TRP A 203 -2.43 17.61 22.13
N ALA A 204 -3.71 17.26 22.30
CA ALA A 204 -4.34 16.18 21.54
C ALA A 204 -4.71 16.65 20.14
N VAL A 205 -5.14 17.92 20.01
CA VAL A 205 -5.35 18.59 18.71
C VAL A 205 -4.04 18.69 17.96
N ASP A 206 -2.97 19.19 18.59
CA ASP A 206 -1.64 19.30 18.00
C ASP A 206 -1.11 17.93 17.54
N ASN A 207 -1.34 16.87 18.33
CA ASN A 207 -0.94 15.52 17.97
C ASN A 207 -1.75 14.98 16.77
N LEU A 208 -3.06 15.20 16.75
CA LEU A 208 -3.96 14.76 15.67
C LEU A 208 -3.58 15.41 14.33
N LEU A 209 -3.26 16.71 14.36
CA LEU A 209 -2.93 17.52 13.18
C LEU A 209 -1.44 17.53 12.84
N TRP A 210 -0.60 16.81 13.60
CA TRP A 210 0.86 16.85 13.44
C TRP A 210 1.29 16.50 12.01
N GLY A 211 2.25 17.25 11.45
CA GLY A 211 2.79 16.97 10.11
C GLY A 211 1.92 17.44 8.95
N HIS A 212 0.92 18.28 9.22
CA HIS A 212 0.11 18.97 8.22
C HIS A 212 0.37 20.48 8.28
N ASP A 213 0.48 21.10 7.10
CA ASP A 213 0.68 22.55 6.93
C ASP A 213 -0.59 23.16 6.32
N PHE A 214 -1.19 24.14 7.00
CA PHE A 214 -2.46 24.72 6.60
C PHE A 214 -2.28 26.07 5.88
N PRO A 215 -3.09 26.38 4.84
CA PRO A 215 -4.17 25.54 4.30
C PRO A 215 -3.65 24.32 3.54
N GLU A 216 -4.28 23.18 3.78
CA GLU A 216 -3.86 21.90 3.20
C GLU A 216 -4.83 21.44 2.11
N ARG A 217 -4.31 21.06 0.94
CA ARG A 217 -5.11 20.52 -0.15
C ARG A 217 -5.11 18.98 -0.12
N LEU A 218 -6.30 18.41 0.05
CA LEU A 218 -6.57 16.97 0.04
C LEU A 218 -7.51 16.65 -1.12
N GLY A 219 -6.97 16.35 -2.30
CA GLY A 219 -7.81 16.08 -3.47
C GLY A 219 -8.62 17.30 -3.89
N TRP A 220 -9.94 17.22 -3.81
CA TRP A 220 -10.88 18.32 -4.09
C TRP A 220 -11.25 19.14 -2.86
N LEU A 221 -10.68 18.83 -1.70
CA LEU A 221 -10.86 19.58 -0.46
C LEU A 221 -9.65 20.50 -0.20
N ILE A 222 -9.89 21.71 0.30
CA ILE A 222 -8.88 22.48 1.01
C ILE A 222 -9.36 22.68 2.45
N VAL A 223 -8.49 22.31 3.40
CA VAL A 223 -8.74 22.45 4.83
C VAL A 223 -8.03 23.70 5.35
N TYR A 224 -8.77 24.52 6.08
CA TYR A 224 -8.31 25.75 6.73
C TYR A 224 -8.43 25.61 8.25
N LEU A 225 -7.57 26.28 9.01
CA LEU A 225 -7.71 26.45 10.46
C LEU A 225 -8.16 27.86 10.86
N GLU A 226 -8.03 28.83 9.95
CA GLU A 226 -8.31 30.24 10.22
C GLU A 226 -9.39 30.78 9.26
N PRO A 227 -10.53 31.29 9.76
CA PRO A 227 -11.66 31.74 8.93
C PRO A 227 -11.32 32.84 7.91
N GLY A 228 -10.22 33.57 8.09
CA GLY A 228 -9.82 34.69 7.22
C GLY A 228 -8.89 34.31 6.05
N THR A 229 -8.53 33.03 5.92
CA THR A 229 -7.56 32.57 4.91
C THR A 229 -8.21 32.01 3.64
N ALA A 230 -9.52 31.72 3.68
CA ALA A 230 -10.29 31.24 2.54
C ALA A 230 -11.13 32.38 1.89
N PRO A 231 -11.30 32.39 0.56
CA PRO A 231 -12.20 33.33 -0.11
C PRO A 231 -13.69 33.13 0.26
N LYS A 232 -14.10 31.87 0.39
CA LYS A 232 -15.42 31.42 0.88
C LYS A 232 -15.22 30.08 1.59
N ILE A 233 -15.92 29.86 2.70
CA ILE A 233 -16.01 28.55 3.34
C ILE A 233 -17.33 27.91 2.90
N ASP A 234 -17.26 26.65 2.44
CA ASP A 234 -18.43 25.87 2.04
C ASP A 234 -18.94 25.03 3.20
N CYS A 235 -18.04 24.49 4.02
CA CYS A 235 -18.38 23.69 5.18
C CYS A 235 -17.47 23.99 6.37
N GLU A 236 -17.99 23.77 7.58
CA GLU A 236 -17.22 23.77 8.81
C GLU A 236 -17.16 22.36 9.39
N ALA A 237 -16.04 21.95 9.97
CA ALA A 237 -15.92 20.69 10.66
C ALA A 237 -15.57 20.92 12.12
N ASP A 238 -16.57 20.79 12.98
CA ASP A 238 -16.40 20.88 14.43
C ASP A 238 -15.98 19.52 14.97
N PHE A 239 -14.90 19.48 15.76
CA PHE A 239 -14.49 18.25 16.41
C PHE A 239 -14.02 18.44 17.84
N TYR A 240 -14.22 17.41 18.65
CA TYR A 240 -13.73 17.35 20.02
C TYR A 240 -13.44 15.91 20.45
N PHE A 241 -12.53 15.76 21.41
CA PHE A 241 -12.28 14.48 22.05
C PHE A 241 -13.38 14.18 23.07
N SER A 242 -14.16 13.13 22.79
CA SER A 242 -15.22 12.63 23.65
C SER A 242 -14.70 11.74 24.79
N THR A 243 -13.55 11.09 24.59
CA THR A 243 -12.87 10.29 25.63
C THR A 243 -11.37 10.39 25.43
N LEU A 244 -10.67 10.60 26.54
CA LEU A 244 -9.21 10.50 26.64
C LEU A 244 -8.94 9.84 27.99
N SER A 245 -8.60 8.57 27.98
CA SER A 245 -8.41 7.79 29.20
C SER A 245 -7.23 6.85 29.10
N VAL A 246 -6.58 6.63 30.24
CA VAL A 246 -5.50 5.66 30.40
C VAL A 246 -5.91 4.74 31.54
N SER A 247 -5.71 3.43 31.35
CA SER A 247 -6.00 2.45 32.39
C SER A 247 -5.02 2.59 33.56
N SER A 248 -5.45 2.14 34.74
CA SER A 248 -4.49 1.85 35.81
C SER A 248 -3.51 0.77 35.35
N ASN A 249 -2.32 0.75 35.94
CA ASN A 249 -1.36 -0.34 35.76
C ASN A 249 -1.98 -1.66 36.25
N ARG A 250 -2.13 -2.65 35.37
CA ARG A 250 -2.68 -3.96 35.71
C ARG A 250 -1.58 -5.00 35.75
N GLU A 251 -1.58 -5.82 36.80
CA GLU A 251 -0.68 -6.95 36.92
C GLU A 251 -1.49 -8.21 37.25
N SER A 252 -1.21 -9.29 36.53
CA SER A 252 -1.71 -10.61 36.85
C SER A 252 -0.56 -11.58 37.09
N ARG A 253 -0.76 -12.54 37.99
CA ARG A 253 0.26 -13.52 38.38
C ARG A 253 -0.30 -14.93 38.27
N SER A 254 0.44 -15.82 37.63
CA SER A 254 0.19 -17.25 37.62
C SER A 254 1.40 -18.00 38.19
N THR A 255 1.16 -19.10 38.89
CA THR A 255 2.22 -19.85 39.57
C THR A 255 2.22 -21.32 39.16
N CYS A 256 3.41 -21.87 38.97
CA CYS A 256 3.67 -23.29 38.77
C CYS A 256 4.62 -23.76 39.87
N THR A 257 4.07 -24.47 40.86
CA THR A 257 4.85 -25.04 41.97
C THR A 257 5.00 -26.54 41.79
N SER A 258 6.22 -27.04 42.00
CA SER A 258 6.51 -28.46 41.96
C SER A 258 7.46 -28.85 43.08
N THR A 259 7.26 -30.05 43.61
CA THR A 259 8.11 -30.68 44.60
C THR A 259 8.74 -31.94 44.03
N LYS A 260 10.00 -32.20 44.40
CA LYS A 260 10.74 -33.39 43.96
C LYS A 260 11.66 -33.88 45.06
N GLU A 261 11.77 -35.19 45.22
CA GLU A 261 12.83 -35.78 46.03
C GLU A 261 14.16 -35.74 45.25
N VAL A 262 15.17 -35.14 45.86
CA VAL A 262 16.53 -35.04 45.29
C VAL A 262 17.54 -35.56 46.30
N GLU A 263 18.66 -36.07 45.78
CA GLU A 263 19.76 -36.54 46.59
C GLU A 263 20.43 -35.36 47.32
N ASP A 264 20.54 -35.47 48.64
CA ASP A 264 21.08 -34.50 49.59
C ASP A 264 22.16 -35.16 50.45
N GLY A 265 23.20 -35.62 49.77
CA GLY A 265 24.36 -36.28 50.37
C GLY A 265 24.10 -37.73 50.76
N TYR A 266 24.89 -38.22 51.71
CA TYR A 266 24.84 -39.61 52.17
C TYR A 266 24.96 -39.67 53.68
N ILE A 267 24.26 -40.63 54.27
CA ILE A 267 24.45 -41.02 55.66
C ILE A 267 25.34 -42.26 55.70
N ILE A 268 26.35 -42.24 56.58
CA ILE A 268 27.19 -43.40 56.81
C ILE A 268 26.53 -44.23 57.90
N LYS A 269 26.05 -45.42 57.55
CA LYS A 269 25.57 -46.41 58.52
C LYS A 269 26.62 -47.49 58.69
N LYS A 270 26.92 -47.85 59.93
CA LYS A 270 27.74 -49.02 60.24
C LYS A 270 26.84 -50.24 60.23
N VAL A 271 27.00 -51.09 59.21
CA VAL A 271 26.24 -52.32 59.04
C VAL A 271 27.17 -53.51 59.26
N TRP A 272 26.70 -54.54 59.94
CA TRP A 272 27.48 -55.75 60.17
C TRP A 272 27.66 -56.51 58.84
N SER A 273 28.91 -56.68 58.40
CA SER A 273 29.25 -57.52 57.24
C SER A 273 29.48 -58.95 57.74
N GLU A 274 28.60 -59.88 57.40
CA GLU A 274 28.78 -61.31 57.74
C GLU A 274 30.05 -61.89 57.10
N LYS A 275 30.48 -61.34 55.96
CA LYS A 275 31.66 -61.79 55.23
C LYS A 275 32.96 -61.42 55.94
N ASP A 276 33.03 -60.22 56.48
CA ASP A 276 34.24 -59.69 57.14
C ASP A 276 34.17 -59.79 58.67
N SER A 277 33.02 -60.24 59.20
CA SER A 277 32.74 -60.34 60.65
C SER A 277 33.05 -59.04 61.41
N ALA A 278 32.73 -57.89 60.80
CA ALA A 278 32.97 -56.56 61.35
C ALA A 278 31.92 -55.54 60.88
N TYR A 279 31.77 -54.43 61.61
CA TYR A 279 30.96 -53.30 61.18
C TYR A 279 31.65 -52.54 60.05
N VAL A 280 31.04 -52.55 58.86
CA VAL A 280 31.52 -51.81 57.69
C VAL A 280 30.64 -50.59 57.47
N GLU A 281 31.27 -49.48 57.08
CA GLU A 281 30.58 -48.22 56.77
C GLU A 281 29.96 -48.29 55.37
N VAL A 282 28.63 -48.30 55.31
CA VAL A 282 27.86 -48.24 54.07
C VAL A 282 27.33 -46.82 53.89
N LYS A 283 27.61 -46.23 52.72
CA LYS A 283 27.04 -44.94 52.32
C LYS A 283 25.64 -45.17 51.76
N GLU A 284 24.63 -44.69 52.45
CA GLU A 284 23.25 -44.68 51.98
C GLU A 284 22.89 -43.26 51.52
N ILE A 285 22.35 -43.14 50.31
CA ILE A 285 21.95 -41.84 49.75
C ILE A 285 20.82 -41.28 50.61
N LYS A 286 20.98 -40.04 51.07
CA LYS A 286 19.95 -39.32 51.80
C LYS A 286 19.14 -38.51 50.80
N TYR A 287 17.83 -38.73 50.73
CA TYR A 287 16.93 -37.90 49.94
C TYR A 287 16.37 -36.77 50.78
N THR A 288 16.16 -35.61 50.16
CA THR A 288 15.40 -34.50 50.73
C THR A 288 14.36 -34.03 49.72
N THR A 289 13.20 -33.62 50.21
CA THR A 289 12.16 -33.04 49.36
C THR A 289 12.46 -31.56 49.16
N VAL A 290 12.70 -31.17 47.90
CA VAL A 290 12.88 -29.76 47.53
C VAL A 290 11.65 -29.26 46.78
N SER A 291 11.40 -27.95 46.86
CA SER A 291 10.30 -27.28 46.18
C SER A 291 10.83 -26.13 45.34
N GLY A 292 10.27 -25.97 44.14
CA GLY A 292 10.54 -24.87 43.24
C GLY A 292 9.22 -24.28 42.75
N THR A 293 9.18 -22.96 42.60
CA THR A 293 8.02 -22.24 42.06
C THR A 293 8.48 -21.29 40.96
N ILE A 294 7.79 -21.35 39.82
CA ILE A 294 7.86 -20.33 38.78
C ILE A 294 6.61 -19.46 38.90
N THR A 295 6.79 -18.16 39.05
CA THR A 295 5.71 -17.17 39.00
C THR A 295 5.81 -16.41 37.70
N THR A 296 4.83 -16.56 36.82
CA THR A 296 4.71 -15.77 35.59
C THR A 296 3.87 -14.53 35.90
N ILE A 297 4.41 -13.37 35.53
CA ILE A 297 3.83 -12.05 35.81
C ILE A 297 3.55 -11.39 34.46
N GLN A 298 2.29 -11.00 34.26
CA GLN A 298 1.84 -10.27 33.08
C GLN A 298 1.41 -8.87 33.50
N GLN A 299 2.05 -7.87 32.92
CA GLN A 299 1.81 -6.45 33.14
C GLN A 299 1.11 -5.88 31.91
N GLU A 300 0.06 -5.09 32.12
CA GLU A 300 -0.74 -4.51 31.05
C GLU A 300 -1.13 -3.06 31.38
N LYS A 301 -1.21 -2.26 30.32
CA LYS A 301 -1.76 -0.91 30.37
C LYS A 301 -2.28 -0.53 29.00
N ASP A 302 -3.42 0.12 28.96
CA ASP A 302 -4.05 0.59 27.73
C ASP A 302 -4.44 2.07 27.84
N ALA A 303 -4.58 2.70 26.68
CA ALA A 303 -5.13 4.03 26.55
C ALA A 303 -6.16 4.06 25.42
N GLU A 304 -7.20 4.86 25.62
CA GLU A 304 -8.28 5.09 24.66
C GLU A 304 -8.39 6.59 24.37
N ALA A 305 -8.51 6.90 23.08
CA ALA A 305 -8.87 8.21 22.58
C ALA A 305 -10.05 8.07 21.62
N SER A 306 -11.13 8.80 21.91
CA SER A 306 -12.34 8.77 21.09
C SER A 306 -12.75 10.18 20.72
N LEU A 307 -12.98 10.44 19.45
CA LEU A 307 -13.23 11.76 18.88
C LEU A 307 -14.58 11.78 18.17
N ARG A 308 -15.35 12.86 18.37
CA ARG A 308 -16.53 13.14 17.56
C ARG A 308 -16.20 14.29 16.64
N PHE A 309 -16.53 14.18 15.36
CA PHE A 309 -16.51 15.29 14.43
C PHE A 309 -17.83 15.41 13.68
N THR A 310 -18.21 16.63 13.34
CA THR A 310 -19.45 16.96 12.63
C THR A 310 -19.10 17.92 11.50
N VAL A 311 -19.45 17.57 10.26
CA VAL A 311 -19.36 18.49 9.13
C VAL A 311 -20.70 19.23 9.02
N ILE A 312 -20.64 20.54 8.90
CA ILE A 312 -21.75 21.47 8.92
C ILE A 312 -21.68 22.31 7.65
N ASP A 313 -22.80 22.51 6.98
CA ASP A 313 -22.89 23.41 5.83
C ASP A 313 -22.75 24.87 6.31
N ALA A 314 -21.85 25.64 5.70
CA ALA A 314 -21.52 26.99 6.19
C ALA A 314 -22.62 28.03 5.91
N ASP A 315 -23.51 27.78 4.94
CA ASP A 315 -24.57 28.71 4.55
C ASP A 315 -25.87 28.44 5.36
N THR A 316 -26.21 27.17 5.61
CA THR A 316 -27.44 26.74 6.28
C THR A 316 -27.27 26.37 7.75
N TYR A 317 -26.03 26.11 8.18
CA TYR A 317 -25.67 25.56 9.51
C TYR A 317 -26.29 24.19 9.81
N GLU A 318 -26.72 23.45 8.79
CA GLU A 318 -27.24 22.10 8.94
C GLU A 318 -26.08 21.07 9.02
N PRO A 319 -26.17 20.07 9.92
CA PRO A 319 -25.17 19.01 9.98
C PRO A 319 -25.29 18.10 8.75
N LEU A 320 -24.23 18.05 7.95
CA LEU A 320 -24.12 17.22 6.75
C LEU A 320 -23.71 15.79 7.11
N SER A 321 -22.80 15.65 8.07
CA SER A 321 -22.37 14.35 8.58
C SER A 321 -21.90 14.44 10.02
N THR A 322 -21.99 13.32 10.74
CA THR A 322 -21.46 13.17 12.09
C THR A 322 -20.84 11.80 12.22
N ASP A 323 -19.61 11.77 12.68
CA ASP A 323 -18.84 10.56 12.82
C ASP A 323 -18.20 10.50 14.20
N HIS A 324 -17.91 9.27 14.60
CA HIS A 324 -17.20 8.98 15.83
C HIS A 324 -16.05 8.05 15.51
N LEU A 325 -14.87 8.41 16.00
CA LEU A 325 -13.61 7.74 15.71
C LEU A 325 -12.99 7.26 17.02
N TRP A 326 -12.34 6.11 16.98
CA TRP A 326 -11.68 5.47 18.12
C TRP A 326 -10.23 5.16 17.79
N GLY A 327 -9.35 5.41 18.74
CA GLY A 327 -7.95 5.02 18.73
C GLY A 327 -7.58 4.42 20.07
N ASN A 328 -6.87 3.29 20.03
CA ASN A 328 -6.36 2.60 21.20
C ASN A 328 -4.84 2.47 21.12
N ALA A 329 -4.19 2.39 22.27
CA ALA A 329 -2.80 1.99 22.39
C ALA A 329 -2.65 1.04 23.56
N ASP A 330 -1.99 -0.09 23.32
CA ASP A 330 -1.88 -1.18 24.28
C ASP A 330 -0.39 -1.47 24.55
N TRP A 331 -0.05 -1.59 25.82
CA TRP A 331 1.26 -2.03 26.27
C TRP A 331 1.12 -3.28 27.14
N SER A 332 1.96 -4.27 26.85
CA SER A 332 2.04 -5.51 27.62
C SER A 332 3.49 -5.93 27.83
N ASN A 333 3.79 -6.45 29.02
CA ASN A 333 5.06 -7.11 29.33
C ASN A 333 4.79 -8.42 30.07
N GLU A 334 5.56 -9.46 29.77
CA GLU A 334 5.45 -10.76 30.43
C GLU A 334 6.85 -11.24 30.83
N TYR A 335 6.99 -11.70 32.07
CA TYR A 335 8.23 -12.25 32.56
C TYR A 335 8.00 -13.29 33.65
N SER A 336 9.02 -14.08 33.97
CA SER A 336 8.94 -15.12 35.00
C SER A 336 9.99 -14.93 36.07
N GLU A 337 9.58 -15.09 37.33
CA GLU A 337 10.44 -15.12 38.49
C GLU A 337 10.50 -16.55 39.05
N GLN A 338 11.71 -17.06 39.29
CA GLN A 338 11.90 -18.37 39.90
C GLN A 338 12.27 -18.23 41.37
N SER A 339 11.63 -19.03 42.23
CA SER A 339 11.98 -19.16 43.65
C SER A 339 12.09 -20.63 44.06
N GLY A 340 12.91 -20.92 45.08
CA GLY A 340 13.16 -22.29 45.55
C GLY A 340 14.23 -23.05 44.75
N ASP A 341 14.21 -24.38 44.81
CA ASP A 341 15.21 -25.25 44.19
C ASP A 341 14.86 -25.55 42.73
N SER A 342 15.73 -25.15 41.79
CA SER A 342 15.55 -25.38 40.36
C SER A 342 15.43 -26.86 40.00
N ARG A 343 16.02 -27.75 40.80
CA ARG A 343 15.96 -29.21 40.58
C ARG A 343 14.56 -29.78 40.78
N ALA A 344 13.67 -29.05 41.46
CA ALA A 344 12.28 -29.44 41.71
C ALA A 344 11.34 -29.15 40.53
N LEU A 345 11.77 -28.30 39.58
CA LEU A 345 10.92 -27.80 38.50
C LEU A 345 10.93 -28.76 37.30
N PRO A 346 9.77 -29.32 36.91
CA PRO A 346 9.64 -30.15 35.72
C PRO A 346 9.62 -29.27 34.47
N GLY A 347 9.90 -29.87 33.31
CA GLY A 347 9.81 -29.16 32.02
C GLY A 347 8.39 -28.64 31.69
N SER A 348 7.36 -29.09 32.42
CA SER A 348 5.99 -28.56 32.31
C SER A 348 5.81 -27.19 32.98
N CYS A 349 6.70 -26.79 33.89
CA CYS A 349 6.76 -25.41 34.39
C CYS A 349 7.76 -24.64 33.51
N SER A 350 7.28 -23.97 32.46
CA SER A 350 8.12 -23.17 31.58
C SER A 350 8.31 -21.75 32.09
N THR A 351 9.52 -21.22 32.00
CA THR A 351 9.81 -19.80 32.22
C THR A 351 9.62 -19.01 30.93
N VAL A 352 9.00 -17.84 31.03
CA VAL A 352 8.98 -16.83 29.96
C VAL A 352 10.24 -15.98 30.09
N ALA A 353 10.94 -15.79 28.96
CA ALA A 353 12.12 -14.92 28.91
C ALA A 353 11.68 -13.45 28.99
N GLY A 354 12.31 -12.68 29.87
CA GLY A 354 11.99 -11.27 30.07
C GLY A 354 12.40 -10.79 31.46
N THR A 355 12.17 -9.50 31.74
CA THR A 355 12.35 -8.90 33.06
C THR A 355 11.19 -7.98 33.37
N CYS A 356 11.00 -7.65 34.65
CA CYS A 356 10.09 -6.59 35.06
C CYS A 356 10.41 -5.31 34.27
N SER A 357 9.39 -4.74 33.64
CA SER A 357 9.50 -3.49 32.90
C SER A 357 8.71 -2.41 33.62
N MET A 358 9.18 -1.17 33.50
CA MET A 358 8.42 -0.03 33.97
C MET A 358 7.23 0.19 33.02
N TYR A 359 6.04 0.39 33.60
CA TYR A 359 4.86 0.78 32.83
C TYR A 359 5.13 2.08 32.06
N PRO A 360 4.60 2.24 30.84
CA PRO A 360 4.74 3.49 30.10
C PRO A 360 4.05 4.64 30.84
N PHE A 361 4.59 5.85 30.63
CA PHE A 361 3.96 7.07 31.10
C PHE A 361 2.61 7.28 30.43
N ASP A 362 1.61 7.71 31.21
CA ASP A 362 0.23 7.88 30.75
C ASP A 362 0.15 8.77 29.51
N GLY A 363 0.86 9.90 29.52
CA GLY A 363 0.88 10.83 28.38
C GLY A 363 1.48 10.23 27.10
N SER A 364 2.44 9.32 27.22
CA SER A 364 3.03 8.65 26.03
C SER A 364 2.03 7.69 25.41
N LEU A 365 1.40 6.85 26.22
CA LEU A 365 0.44 5.86 25.74
C LEU A 365 -0.82 6.55 25.19
N LEU A 366 -1.26 7.62 25.85
CA LEU A 366 -2.39 8.42 25.38
C LEU A 366 -2.08 9.18 24.09
N SER A 367 -0.85 9.70 23.94
CA SER A 367 -0.40 10.33 22.69
C SER A 367 -0.38 9.32 21.54
N GLU A 368 -0.03 8.05 21.80
CA GLU A 368 -0.09 6.97 20.81
C GLU A 368 -1.53 6.65 20.43
N ALA A 369 -2.45 6.58 21.39
CA ALA A 369 -3.88 6.38 21.12
C ALA A 369 -4.46 7.49 20.22
N VAL A 370 -4.09 8.76 20.47
CA VAL A 370 -4.47 9.89 19.60
C VAL A 370 -3.80 9.79 18.23
N SER A 371 -2.53 9.38 18.17
CA SER A 371 -1.83 9.19 16.88
C SER A 371 -2.53 8.12 16.02
N ASN A 372 -3.08 7.08 16.65
CA ASN A 372 -3.83 6.03 15.95
C ASN A 372 -5.18 6.50 15.39
N LEU A 373 -5.72 7.65 15.84
CA LEU A 373 -6.90 8.27 15.21
C LEU A 373 -6.58 8.93 13.87
N ARG A 374 -5.34 9.41 13.67
CA ARG A 374 -4.99 10.34 12.60
C ARG A 374 -5.40 9.88 11.21
N TRP A 375 -5.04 8.65 10.84
CA TRP A 375 -5.38 8.13 9.51
C TRP A 375 -6.89 8.08 9.29
N SER A 376 -7.64 7.61 10.30
CA SER A 376 -9.09 7.52 10.21
C SER A 376 -9.75 8.90 10.13
N PHE A 377 -9.24 9.86 10.90
CA PHE A 377 -9.69 11.24 10.92
C PHE A 377 -9.50 11.92 9.57
N TRP A 378 -8.28 11.89 9.03
CA TRP A 378 -7.98 12.54 7.76
C TRP A 378 -8.71 11.91 6.58
N ARG A 379 -8.80 10.58 6.56
CA ARG A 379 -9.60 9.87 5.55
C ARG A 379 -11.07 10.29 5.60
N LYS A 380 -11.62 10.41 6.80
CA LYS A 380 -13.02 10.81 7.00
C LYS A 380 -13.26 12.27 6.68
N LEU A 381 -12.33 13.15 7.06
CA LEU A 381 -12.39 14.57 6.72
C LEU A 381 -12.35 14.78 5.20
N GLN A 382 -11.57 13.98 4.46
CA GLN A 382 -11.50 14.06 3.00
C GLN A 382 -12.85 13.77 2.31
N GLU A 383 -13.73 12.95 2.91
CA GLU A 383 -15.08 12.70 2.38
C GLU A 383 -15.92 13.99 2.28
N ALA A 384 -15.54 15.04 3.01
CA ALA A 384 -16.17 16.35 2.92
C ALA A 384 -15.99 17.02 1.56
N GLU A 385 -15.10 16.53 0.69
CA GLU A 385 -15.03 16.99 -0.70
C GLU A 385 -16.34 16.74 -1.47
N HIS A 386 -17.24 15.87 -1.01
CA HIS A 386 -18.50 15.59 -1.68
C HIS A 386 -19.67 16.49 -1.27
N TYR A 387 -19.46 17.36 -0.27
CA TYR A 387 -20.41 18.40 0.13
C TYR A 387 -20.10 19.71 -0.59
#